data_AF-A0A2G9R758-F1
#
_entry.id   AF-A0A2G9R758-F1
#
_cell.length_a   1.000
_cell.length_b   1.000
_cell.length_c   1.000
_cell.angle_alpha   90.00
_cell.angle_beta   90.00
_cell.angle_gamma   90.00
#
_symmetry.space_group_name_H-M   'P 1'
#
loop_
_entity.id
_entity.type
_entity.pdbx_description
1 polymer ?
#
loop_
_entity_poly.entity_id
_entity_poly.type
_entity_poly.pdbx_seq_one_letter_code
_entity_poly.pdbx_strand_id
1 'polypeptide(L)' 'MMSDMDVNAIAGTLKLYFRELPAPLFTDELYPNFVEGVALSDPVAKESCMLNLLLSLPEPSLLTFLFLLDHLKR' A
#
# COMPACT_ATOMS: atom_id res chain seq x y z
N MET A 1 -24.04 7.46 -17.24
CA MET A 1 -24.56 6.30 -16.48
C MET A 1 -23.52 5.80 -15.48
N MET A 2 -23.14 6.62 -14.49
CA MET A 2 -22.28 6.17 -13.39
C MET A 2 -22.58 6.94 -12.08
N SER A 3 -23.72 7.63 -12.03
CA SER A 3 -24.11 8.51 -10.91
C SER A 3 -24.67 7.77 -9.69
N ASP A 4 -24.93 6.46 -9.81
CA ASP A 4 -25.72 5.73 -8.80
C ASP A 4 -24.96 4.55 -8.20
N MET A 5 -23.63 4.47 -8.38
CA MET A 5 -22.84 3.49 -7.64
C MET A 5 -22.50 4.06 -6.27
N ASP A 6 -22.97 3.38 -5.21
CA ASP A 6 -22.64 3.71 -3.83
C ASP A 6 -21.12 3.70 -3.64
N VAL A 7 -20.54 4.87 -3.34
CA VAL A 7 -19.10 5.06 -3.14
C VAL A 7 -18.55 4.14 -2.05
N ASN A 8 -19.35 3.80 -1.03
CA ASN A 8 -18.95 2.87 0.02
C ASN A 8 -18.88 1.44 -0.51
N ALA A 9 -19.77 1.06 -1.43
CA ALA A 9 -19.71 -0.23 -2.11
C ALA A 9 -18.48 -0.32 -3.03
N ILE A 10 -18.15 0.76 -3.74
CA ILE A 10 -16.94 0.82 -4.59
C ILE A 10 -15.67 0.71 -3.73
N ALA A 11 -15.55 1.56 -2.70
CA ALA A 11 -14.41 1.53 -1.79
C ALA A 11 -14.33 0.19 -1.05
N GLY A 12 -15.48 -0.39 -0.69
CA GLY A 12 -15.60 -1.74 -0.14
C GLY A 12 -15.02 -2.80 -1.08
N THR A 13 -15.38 -2.73 -2.36
CA THR A 13 -14.87 -3.65 -3.39
C THR A 13 -13.36 -3.52 -3.58
N LEU A 14 -12.82 -2.30 -3.59
CA LEU A 14 -11.37 -2.08 -3.68
C LEU A 14 -10.63 -2.65 -2.45
N LYS A 15 -11.15 -2.43 -1.24
CA LYS A 15 -10.59 -3.02 -0.01
C LYS A 15 -10.64 -4.54 -0.04
N LEU A 16 -11.74 -5.12 -0.53
CA LEU A 16 -11.88 -6.57 -0.68
C LEU A 16 -10.88 -7.13 -1.68
N TYR A 17 -10.69 -6.47 -2.83
CA TYR A 17 -9.71 -6.89 -3.83
C TYR A 17 -8.31 -7.09 -3.24
N PHE A 18 -7.80 -6.12 -2.47
CA PHE A 18 -6.49 -6.24 -1.83
C PHE A 18 -6.43 -7.35 -0.77
N ARG A 19 -7.55 -7.63 -0.09
CA ARG A 19 -7.63 -8.69 0.93
C ARG A 19 -7.62 -10.10 0.32
N GLU A 20 -8.19 -10.27 -0.86
CA GLU A 20 -8.31 -11.56 -1.56
C GLU A 20 -7.09 -11.88 -2.45
N LEU A 21 -6.08 -11.01 -2.51
CA LEU A 21 -4.86 -11.30 -3.27
C LEU A 21 -4.16 -12.56 -2.69
N PRO A 22 -3.60 -13.44 -3.55
CA PRO A 22 -2.85 -14.62 -3.08
C PRO A 22 -1.65 -14.28 -2.19
N ALA A 23 -1.06 -13.10 -2.39
CA ALA A 23 -0.03 -12.51 -1.56
C ALA A 23 -0.39 -11.03 -1.30
N PRO A 24 -0.15 -10.49 -0.10
CA PRO A 24 -0.48 -9.11 0.21
C PRO A 24 0.35 -8.14 -0.65
N LEU A 25 -0.18 -6.94 -0.87
CA LEU A 25 0.47 -5.90 -1.68
C LEU A 25 1.89 -5.59 -1.20
N PHE A 26 2.12 -5.67 0.12
CA PHE A 26 3.41 -5.38 0.77
C PHE A 26 4.30 -6.61 0.97
N THR A 27 3.89 -7.76 0.44
CA THR A 27 4.50 -9.10 0.56
C THR A 27 4.70 -9.58 2.01
N ASP A 28 4.53 -10.88 2.24
CA ASP A 28 4.77 -11.44 3.58
C ASP A 28 6.24 -11.36 3.98
N GLU A 29 7.14 -11.42 3.00
CA GLU A 29 8.59 -11.37 3.19
C GLU A 29 9.09 -10.01 3.71
N LEU A 30 8.53 -8.91 3.20
CA LEU A 30 8.95 -7.55 3.57
C LEU A 30 8.15 -6.97 4.74
N TYR A 31 7.02 -7.57 5.10
CA TYR A 31 6.15 -7.07 6.15
C TYR A 31 6.86 -6.84 7.50
N PRO A 32 7.71 -7.75 8.01
CA PRO A 32 8.46 -7.50 9.25
C PRO A 32 9.34 -6.26 9.17
N ASN A 33 10.02 -6.04 8.04
CA ASN A 33 10.87 -4.88 7.82
C ASN A 33 10.05 -3.57 7.80
N PHE A 34 8.83 -3.58 7.25
CA PHE A 34 7.94 -2.42 7.32
C PHE A 34 7.52 -2.10 8.76
N VAL A 35 7.25 -3.11 9.58
CA VAL A 35 6.89 -2.95 11.01
C VAL A 35 8.07 -2.38 11.80
N GLU A 36 9.29 -2.84 11.53
CA GLU A 36 10.50 -2.30 12.16
C GLU A 36 10.80 -0.87 11.68
N GLY A 37 10.68 -0.61 10.38
CA GLY A 37 10.93 0.70 9.77
C GLY A 37 10.02 1.80 10.32
N VAL A 38 8.72 1.51 10.51
CA VAL A 38 7.78 2.50 11.09
C VAL A 38 8.07 2.79 12.56
N ALA A 39 8.70 1.86 13.29
CA ALA A 39 9.05 2.01 14.70
C ALA A 39 10.32 2.85 14.94
N LEU A 40 11.08 3.20 13.90
CA LEU A 40 12.27 4.04 14.01
C LEU A 40 11.94 5.41 14.65
N SER A 41 12.77 5.87 15.59
CA SER A 41 12.56 7.16 16.25
C SER A 41 13.08 8.33 15.42
N ASP A 42 14.18 8.12 14.68
CA ASP A 42 14.77 9.16 13.84
C ASP A 42 13.94 9.33 12.54
N PRO A 43 13.44 10.54 12.25
CA PRO A 43 12.54 10.76 11.12
C PRO A 43 13.23 10.58 9.76
N VAL A 44 14.51 10.94 9.65
CA VAL A 44 15.27 10.84 8.38
C VAL A 44 15.59 9.38 8.07
N ALA A 45 15.98 8.61 9.08
CA ALA A 45 16.20 7.18 8.98
C ALA A 45 14.89 6.44 8.69
N LYS A 46 13.77 6.84 9.32
CA LYS A 46 12.45 6.31 9.02
C LYS A 46 12.07 6.52 7.56
N GLU A 47 12.14 7.75 7.09
CA GLU A 47 11.81 8.09 5.70
C GLU A 47 12.66 7.28 4.70
N SER A 48 13.98 7.28 4.90
CA SER A 48 14.92 6.54 4.04
C SER A 48 14.65 5.03 4.05
N CYS A 49 14.38 4.45 5.23
CA CYS A 49 14.04 3.04 5.38
C CYS A 49 12.74 2.71 4.64
N MET A 50 11.68 3.48 4.85
CA MET A 50 10.38 3.24 4.21
C MET A 50 10.47 3.35 2.69
N LEU A 51 11.21 4.35 2.16
CA LEU A 51 11.44 4.49 0.72
C LEU A 51 12.18 3.28 0.13
N ASN A 52 13.25 2.83 0.80
CA ASN A 52 14.01 1.66 0.34
C ASN A 52 13.16 0.37 0.36
N LEU A 53 12.31 0.19 1.37
CA LEU A 53 11.40 -0.96 1.43
C LEU A 53 10.36 -0.93 0.32
N LEU A 54 9.80 0.26 0.02
CA LEU A 54 8.88 0.42 -1.11
C LEU A 54 9.56 0.09 -2.44
N LEU A 55 10.80 0.55 -2.65
CA LEU A 55 11.59 0.25 -3.84
C LEU A 55 12.02 -1.23 -3.94
N SER A 56 11.94 -1.97 -2.84
CA SER A 56 12.24 -3.41 -2.79
C SER A 56 11.02 -4.29 -3.12
N LEU A 57 9.82 -3.70 -3.25
CA LEU A 57 8.62 -4.44 -3.65
C LEU A 57 8.74 -4.91 -5.12
N PRO A 58 8.09 -6.03 -5.48
CA PRO A 58 7.88 -6.37 -6.88
C PRO A 58 7.25 -5.20 -7.65
N GLU A 59 7.70 -4.96 -8.88
CA GLU A 59 7.25 -3.84 -9.70
C GLU A 59 5.71 -3.69 -9.76
N PRO A 60 4.91 -4.76 -9.94
CA PRO A 60 3.45 -4.64 -9.94
C PRO A 60 2.87 -4.12 -8.62
N SER A 61 3.45 -4.53 -7.48
CA SER A 61 3.05 -4.09 -6.15
C SER A 61 3.39 -2.62 -5.92
N LEU A 62 4.60 -2.20 -6.30
CA LEU A 62 5.03 -0.81 -6.18
C LEU A 62 4.14 0.12 -7.01
N LEU A 63 3.92 -0.18 -8.28
CA LEU A 63 3.10 0.65 -9.17
C LEU A 63 1.64 0.73 -8.68
N THR A 64 1.09 -0.39 -8.23
CA THR A 64 -0.27 -0.44 -7.68
C THR A 64 -0.38 0.40 -6.40
N PHE A 65 0.61 0.31 -5.52
CA PHE A 65 0.66 1.10 -4.30
C PHE A 65 0.78 2.60 -4.58
N LEU A 66 1.65 3.00 -5.51
CA LEU A 66 1.81 4.42 -5.89
C LEU A 66 0.50 4.99 -6.46
N PHE A 67 -0.20 4.23 -7.30
CA PHE A 67 -1.51 4.65 -7.80
C PHE A 67 -2.55 4.78 -6.69
N LEU A 68 -2.59 3.81 -5.77
CA LEU A 68 -3.49 3.85 -4.62
C LEU A 68 -3.19 5.05 -3.72
N LEU A 69 -1.92 5.33 -3.43
CA LEU A 69 -1.51 6.48 -2.64
C LEU A 69 -1.88 7.80 -3.31
N ASP A 70 -1.65 7.95 -4.62
CA ASP A 70 -2.03 9.16 -5.35
C ASP A 70 -3.55 9.39 -5.26
N HIS A 71 -4.35 8.31 -5.34
CA HIS A 71 -5.79 8.40 -5.15
C HIS A 71 -6.19 8.80 -3.72
N LEU A 72 -5.59 8.19 -2.69
CA LEU A 72 -5.93 8.42 -1.28
C LEU A 72 -5.44 9.76 -0.73
N LYS A 73 -4.42 10.37 -1.36
CA LYS A 73 -3.89 11.68 -0.98
C LYS A 73 -4.79 12.85 -1.41
N ARG A 74 -5.58 12.66 -2.48
CA ARG A 74 -6.50 13.67 -3.02
C ARG A 74 -7.60 14.01 -2.02
#